data_AF-A0A834JX88-F1
#
_entry.id   AF-A0A834JX88-F1
#
_cell.length_a   1.000
_cell.length_b   1.000
_cell.length_c   1.000
_cell.angle_alpha   90.00
_cell.angle_beta   90.00
_cell.angle_gamma   90.00
#
_symmetry.space_group_name_H-M   'P 1'
#
loop_
_entity.id
_entity.type
_entity.pdbx_description
1 polymer ?
#
loop_
_entity_poly.entity_id
_entity_poly.type
_entity_poly.pdbx_seq_one_letter_code
_entity_poly.pdbx_strand_id
1 'polypeptide(L)'
;MDGGGAYGGGKAGAPFDPIAFVQRPLVILRALCLLFAIIVFGCISSKGYVTKQDKEVCLYNEDNNACNYGIGIGVIAFLASIGFLAGEYLFEQMSSVKTRKHFVLLDLGFSGFWAFLYFVGFCYLTNAWNKTTVSDGYGVNNVQGAIAFSFFSIFTWAGCAWFAFQRFRQGIQDAAFAPSYEADPVGGTGYTSYPDATDAAYQEPPFDAQRTTNEEKWIRLIHPVNTLLSLVCFSLRKGKNFIC
;
A
#
# COMPACT_ATOMS: atom_id res chain seq x y z
N MET A 1 -13.52 -9.74 -24.20
CA MET A 1 -13.12 -11.17 -24.17
C MET A 1 -11.72 -11.16 -23.62
N ASP A 2 -11.58 -11.22 -22.29
CA ASP A 2 -10.31 -10.88 -21.64
C ASP A 2 -9.93 -12.00 -20.68
N GLY A 3 -9.28 -13.02 -21.23
CA GLY A 3 -8.61 -14.07 -20.47
C GLY A 3 -7.42 -13.46 -19.73
N GLY A 4 -7.58 -13.26 -18.42
CA GLY A 4 -6.55 -12.75 -17.52
C GLY A 4 -5.36 -13.70 -17.41
N GLY A 5 -4.15 -13.14 -17.33
CA GLY A 5 -2.95 -13.90 -16.99
C GLY A 5 -2.79 -14.06 -15.48
N ALA A 6 -1.92 -14.99 -15.07
CA ALA A 6 -1.66 -15.31 -13.66
C ALA A 6 -1.35 -14.06 -12.82
N TYR A 7 -1.89 -14.02 -11.61
CA TYR A 7 -1.86 -12.88 -10.67
C TYR A 7 -2.68 -11.66 -11.15
N GLY A 8 -3.66 -11.82 -12.05
CA GLY A 8 -4.49 -10.71 -12.54
C GLY A 8 -3.74 -9.68 -13.40
N GLY A 9 -2.63 -10.09 -14.01
CA GLY A 9 -1.91 -9.27 -15.00
C GLY A 9 -2.45 -9.51 -16.40
N GLY A 10 -2.52 -8.47 -17.23
CA GLY A 10 -2.88 -8.61 -18.65
C GLY A 10 -1.89 -9.49 -19.41
N LYS A 11 -2.31 -10.01 -20.56
CA LYS A 11 -1.38 -10.61 -21.54
C LYS A 11 -0.45 -9.50 -22.06
N ALA A 12 0.84 -9.81 -22.19
CA ALA A 12 1.82 -8.87 -22.72
C ALA A 12 1.40 -8.42 -24.14
N GLY A 13 1.39 -7.10 -24.40
CA GLY A 13 1.07 -6.52 -25.72
C GLY A 13 -0.33 -5.92 -25.89
N ALA A 14 -1.16 -5.87 -24.85
CA ALA A 14 -2.42 -5.10 -24.88
C ALA A 14 -2.14 -3.58 -24.97
N PRO A 15 -2.98 -2.80 -25.68
CA PRO A 15 -2.83 -1.34 -25.72
C PRO A 15 -2.93 -0.76 -24.30
N PHE A 16 -1.99 0.13 -23.97
CA PHE A 16 -1.96 0.80 -22.67
C PHE A 16 -3.20 1.69 -22.54
N ASP A 17 -4.16 1.27 -21.71
CA ASP A 17 -5.32 2.06 -21.35
C ASP A 17 -5.06 2.76 -19.99
N PRO A 18 -4.70 4.06 -19.98
CA PRO A 18 -4.41 4.79 -18.75
C PRO A 18 -5.61 4.86 -17.81
N ILE A 19 -6.84 4.77 -18.32
CA ILE A 19 -8.06 4.77 -17.49
C ILE A 19 -8.20 3.43 -16.75
N ALA A 20 -7.95 2.31 -17.42
CA ALA A 20 -7.96 0.99 -16.79
C ALA A 20 -6.81 0.81 -15.77
N PHE A 21 -5.65 1.45 -16.01
CA PHE A 21 -4.52 1.44 -15.07
C PHE A 21 -4.82 2.20 -13.78
N VAL A 22 -5.41 3.39 -13.88
CA VAL A 22 -5.80 4.21 -12.72
C VAL A 22 -6.94 3.57 -11.92
N GLN A 23 -7.82 2.79 -12.55
CA GLN A 23 -8.89 2.07 -11.88
C GLN A 23 -8.39 0.88 -11.03
N ARG A 24 -7.12 0.47 -11.16
CA ARG A 24 -6.57 -0.60 -10.33
C ARG A 24 -6.54 -0.15 -8.86
N PRO A 25 -7.20 -0.87 -7.93
CA PRO A 25 -7.30 -0.43 -6.53
C PRO A 25 -5.94 -0.29 -5.85
N LEU A 26 -4.96 -1.11 -6.25
CA LEU A 26 -3.59 -1.04 -5.74
C LEU A 26 -2.89 0.26 -6.18
N VAL A 27 -3.10 0.74 -7.41
CA VAL A 27 -2.53 2.00 -7.92
C VAL A 27 -3.09 3.20 -7.17
N ILE A 28 -4.41 3.22 -6.93
CA ILE A 28 -5.08 4.27 -6.16
C ILE A 28 -4.53 4.32 -4.73
N LEU A 29 -4.43 3.17 -4.07
CA LEU A 29 -3.87 3.08 -2.72
C LEU A 29 -2.40 3.52 -2.66
N ARG A 30 -1.59 3.17 -3.68
CA ARG A 30 -0.20 3.64 -3.80
C ARG A 30 -0.12 5.16 -3.97
N ALA A 31 -1.02 5.75 -4.76
CA ALA A 31 -1.10 7.20 -4.90
C ALA A 31 -1.48 7.89 -3.57
N LEU A 32 -2.37 7.28 -2.78
CA LEU A 32 -2.69 7.76 -1.43
C LEU A 32 -1.50 7.63 -0.47
N CYS A 33 -0.79 6.50 -0.47
CA CYS A 33 0.44 6.32 0.30
C CYS A 33 1.49 7.38 -0.06
N LEU A 34 1.66 7.67 -1.35
CA LEU A 34 2.55 8.69 -1.85
C LEU A 34 2.14 10.09 -1.36
N LEU A 35 0.85 10.43 -1.43
CA LEU A 35 0.32 11.70 -0.94
C LEU A 35 0.56 11.87 0.56
N PHE A 36 0.24 10.85 1.36
CA PHE A 36 0.45 10.90 2.81
C PHE A 36 1.93 10.99 3.17
N ALA A 37 2.81 10.29 2.45
CA ALA A 37 4.25 10.41 2.63
C ALA A 37 4.74 11.86 2.40
N ILE A 38 4.28 12.50 1.31
CA ILE A 38 4.59 13.91 1.00
C ILE A 38 4.15 14.85 2.11
N ILE A 39 2.92 14.67 2.60
CA ILE A 39 2.39 15.53 3.66
C ILE A 39 3.20 15.34 4.94
N VAL A 40 3.52 14.09 5.34
CA VAL A 40 4.27 13.80 6.57
C VAL A 40 5.68 14.41 6.52
N PHE A 41 6.49 14.10 5.49
CA PHE A 41 7.85 14.66 5.43
C PHE A 41 7.83 16.17 5.17
N GLY A 42 6.86 16.67 4.38
CA GLY A 42 6.73 18.08 4.04
C GLY A 42 6.39 18.94 5.25
N CYS A 43 5.44 18.50 6.08
CA CYS A 43 5.08 19.18 7.32
C CYS A 43 6.25 19.25 8.31
N ILE A 44 7.02 18.16 8.46
CA ILE A 44 8.17 18.12 9.36
C ILE A 44 9.34 18.95 8.81
N SER A 45 9.61 18.89 7.50
CA SER A 45 10.70 19.66 6.89
C SER A 45 10.43 21.18 6.92
N SER A 46 9.19 21.60 6.68
CA SER A 46 8.85 23.03 6.63
C SER A 46 8.84 23.71 8.01
N LYS A 47 8.24 23.07 9.02
CA LYS A 47 7.99 23.68 10.33
C LYS A 47 8.26 22.76 11.52
N GLY A 48 8.97 21.65 11.30
CA GLY A 48 9.39 20.73 12.35
C GLY A 48 10.66 21.15 13.08
N TYR A 49 11.39 22.16 12.61
CA TYR A 49 12.58 22.70 13.27
C TYR A 49 12.36 24.14 13.73
N VAL A 50 12.88 24.45 14.92
CA VAL A 50 12.88 25.79 15.51
C VAL A 50 14.29 26.14 15.97
N THR A 51 14.73 27.36 15.71
CA THR A 51 16.03 27.84 16.17
C THR A 51 15.90 28.33 17.61
N LYS A 52 16.57 27.65 18.55
CA LYS A 52 16.72 28.10 19.95
C LYS A 52 18.20 28.35 20.22
N GLN A 53 18.55 29.55 20.67
CA GLN A 53 19.93 29.92 21.08
C GLN A 53 20.98 29.49 20.03
N ASP A 54 20.77 29.89 18.77
CA ASP A 54 21.62 29.58 17.60
C ASP A 54 21.76 28.09 17.23
N LYS A 55 20.89 27.22 17.75
CA LYS A 55 20.82 25.79 17.37
C LYS A 55 19.45 25.45 16.82
N GLU A 56 19.42 24.70 15.70
CA GLU A 56 18.19 24.11 15.17
C GLU A 56 17.83 22.87 16.00
N VAL A 57 16.66 22.91 16.63
CA VAL A 57 16.12 21.80 17.40
C VAL A 57 14.78 21.37 16.83
N CYS A 58 14.53 20.06 16.86
CA CYS A 58 13.26 19.50 16.45
C CYS A 58 12.12 19.96 17.38
N LEU A 59 10.95 20.25 16.82
CA LEU A 59 9.79 20.69 17.58
C LEU A 59 9.22 19.58 18.47
N TYR A 60 9.45 18.30 18.11
CA TYR A 60 9.11 17.15 18.95
C TYR A 60 10.09 17.01 20.12
N ASN A 61 9.78 17.65 21.25
CA ASN A 61 10.54 17.54 22.51
C ASN A 61 12.05 17.82 22.36
N GLU A 62 12.45 18.68 21.41
CA GLU A 62 13.87 18.98 21.11
C GLU A 62 14.68 17.72 20.73
N ASP A 63 14.01 16.62 20.37
CA ASP A 63 14.62 15.36 20.00
C ASP A 63 14.79 15.30 18.47
N ASN A 64 16.01 15.51 18.01
CA ASN A 64 16.34 15.43 16.59
C ASN A 64 16.03 14.06 15.99
N ASN A 65 16.02 12.98 16.79
CA ASN A 65 15.69 11.66 16.30
C ASN A 65 14.23 11.55 15.87
N ALA A 66 13.30 12.28 16.50
CA ALA A 66 11.89 12.28 16.15
C ALA A 66 11.62 12.90 14.77
N CYS A 67 12.21 14.08 14.51
CA CYS A 67 12.09 14.72 13.19
C CYS A 67 12.80 13.90 12.11
N ASN A 68 14.02 13.41 12.37
CA ASN A 68 14.76 12.59 11.43
C ASN A 68 14.04 11.28 11.11
N TYR A 69 13.40 10.66 12.11
CA TYR A 69 12.59 9.48 11.92
C TYR A 69 11.42 9.76 10.96
N GLY A 70 10.63 10.82 11.22
CA GLY A 70 9.48 11.17 10.39
C GLY A 70 9.86 11.54 8.95
N ILE A 71 10.96 12.28 8.78
CA ILE A 71 11.49 12.63 7.45
C ILE A 71 12.00 11.37 6.74
N GLY A 72 12.81 10.55 7.40
CA GLY A 72 13.40 9.34 6.82
C GLY A 72 12.35 8.34 6.35
N ILE A 73 11.39 8.03 7.22
CA ILE A 73 10.26 7.14 6.86
C ILE A 73 9.44 7.75 5.72
N GLY A 74 9.15 9.05 5.74
CA GLY A 74 8.38 9.71 4.68
C GLY A 74 9.09 9.73 3.32
N VAL A 75 10.39 10.03 3.28
CA VAL A 75 11.16 10.07 2.02
C VAL A 75 11.31 8.67 1.42
N ILE A 76 11.62 7.66 2.24
CA ILE A 76 11.73 6.29 1.73
C ILE A 76 10.35 5.78 1.29
N ALA A 77 9.27 6.10 2.01
CA ALA A 77 7.89 5.78 1.60
C ALA A 77 7.55 6.37 0.23
N PHE A 78 7.95 7.62 -0.01
CA PHE A 78 7.74 8.32 -1.28
C PHE A 78 8.47 7.61 -2.43
N LEU A 79 9.77 7.34 -2.28
CA LEU A 79 10.57 6.66 -3.29
C LEU A 79 10.06 5.23 -3.54
N ALA A 80 9.73 4.49 -2.48
CA ALA A 80 9.16 3.16 -2.59
C ALA A 80 7.83 3.19 -3.33
N SER A 81 6.94 4.15 -3.05
CA SER A 81 5.64 4.26 -3.73
C SER A 81 5.82 4.51 -5.23
N ILE A 82 6.76 5.36 -5.64
CA ILE A 82 7.12 5.54 -7.06
C ILE A 82 7.68 4.24 -7.66
N GLY A 83 8.57 3.56 -6.95
CA GLY A 83 9.15 2.29 -7.37
C GLY A 83 8.09 1.20 -7.58
N PHE A 84 7.12 1.08 -6.66
CA PHE A 84 6.00 0.14 -6.81
C PHE A 84 5.06 0.53 -7.94
N LEU A 85 4.79 1.82 -8.15
CA LEU A 85 4.00 2.27 -9.31
C LEU A 85 4.69 1.93 -10.64
N ALA A 86 6.00 2.14 -10.74
CA ALA A 86 6.78 1.72 -11.90
C ALA A 86 6.84 0.19 -12.03
N GLY A 87 6.91 -0.52 -10.90
CA GLY A 87 6.84 -1.98 -10.84
C GLY A 87 5.52 -2.53 -11.38
N GLU A 88 4.38 -1.90 -11.04
CA GLU A 88 3.07 -2.25 -11.59
C GLU A 88 3.02 -2.06 -13.11
N TYR A 89 3.66 -1.01 -13.65
CA TYR A 89 3.80 -0.81 -15.10
C TYR A 89 4.64 -1.92 -15.76
N LEU A 90 5.76 -2.29 -15.15
CA LEU A 90 6.63 -3.37 -15.65
C LEU A 90 5.98 -4.76 -15.50
N PHE A 91 5.08 -4.92 -14.54
CA PHE A 91 4.37 -6.18 -14.28
C PHE A 91 3.55 -6.64 -15.50
N GLU A 92 3.01 -5.70 -16.29
CA GLU A 92 2.25 -6.00 -17.51
C GLU A 92 3.13 -6.54 -18.65
N GLN A 93 4.42 -6.19 -18.66
CA GLN A 93 5.38 -6.64 -19.69
C GLN A 93 6.06 -7.98 -19.36
N MET A 94 6.03 -8.40 -18.10
CA MET A 94 6.69 -9.62 -17.65
C MET A 94 5.89 -10.87 -18.03
N SER A 95 6.42 -11.76 -18.87
CA SER A 95 5.77 -13.06 -19.18
C SER A 95 6.02 -14.16 -18.14
N SER A 96 7.05 -14.03 -17.30
CA SER A 96 7.45 -15.08 -16.37
C SER A 96 6.68 -15.06 -15.04
N VAL A 97 6.02 -16.18 -14.73
CA VAL A 97 5.27 -16.41 -13.49
C VAL A 97 6.17 -16.34 -12.24
N LYS A 98 7.45 -16.72 -12.36
CA LYS A 98 8.43 -16.66 -11.25
C LYS A 98 8.70 -15.22 -10.79
N THR A 99 8.93 -14.30 -11.72
CA THR A 99 9.25 -12.90 -11.39
C THR A 99 8.02 -12.17 -10.85
N ARG A 100 6.85 -12.45 -11.40
CA ARG A 100 5.55 -11.92 -10.91
C ARG A 100 5.30 -12.31 -9.45
N LYS A 101 5.55 -13.57 -9.09
CA LYS A 101 5.43 -14.05 -7.70
C LYS A 101 6.36 -13.29 -6.76
N HIS A 102 7.63 -13.13 -7.14
CA HIS A 102 8.62 -12.45 -6.28
C HIS A 102 8.25 -10.97 -6.08
N PHE A 103 7.81 -10.28 -7.14
CA PHE A 103 7.34 -8.90 -7.05
C PHE A 103 6.15 -8.76 -6.08
N VAL A 104 5.14 -9.62 -6.20
CA VAL A 104 3.97 -9.58 -5.31
C VAL A 104 4.34 -9.86 -3.85
N LEU A 105 5.29 -10.77 -3.61
CA LEU A 105 5.76 -11.10 -2.26
C LEU A 105 6.58 -9.97 -1.65
N LEU A 106 7.41 -9.30 -2.47
CA LEU A 106 8.14 -8.09 -2.08
C LEU A 106 7.16 -6.97 -1.74
N ASP A 107 6.14 -6.75 -2.59
CA ASP A 107 5.14 -5.71 -2.37
C ASP A 107 4.34 -5.93 -1.08
N LEU A 108 3.92 -7.18 -0.84
CA LEU A 108 3.25 -7.59 0.39
C LEU A 108 4.13 -7.36 1.62
N GLY A 109 5.37 -7.86 1.59
CA GLY A 109 6.30 -7.77 2.71
C GLY A 109 6.67 -6.33 3.03
N PHE A 110 7.03 -5.55 2.00
CA PHE A 110 7.35 -4.14 2.16
C PHE A 110 6.14 -3.38 2.72
N SER A 111 4.94 -3.58 2.17
CA SER A 111 3.76 -2.83 2.60
C SER A 111 3.36 -3.14 4.04
N GLY A 112 3.44 -4.41 4.46
CA GLY A 112 3.18 -4.80 5.85
C GLY A 112 4.22 -4.21 6.81
N PHE A 113 5.51 -4.29 6.45
CA PHE A 113 6.58 -3.69 7.25
C PHE A 113 6.44 -2.17 7.37
N TRP A 114 6.07 -1.51 6.27
CA TRP A 114 5.90 -0.07 6.24
C TRP A 114 4.69 0.40 7.06
N ALA A 115 3.59 -0.37 7.07
CA ALA A 115 2.47 -0.12 7.97
C ALA A 115 2.89 -0.17 9.45
N PHE A 116 3.71 -1.17 9.82
CA PHE A 116 4.27 -1.26 11.16
C PHE A 116 5.18 -0.08 11.51
N LEU A 117 6.04 0.34 10.59
CA LEU A 117 6.87 1.54 10.81
C LEU A 117 6.01 2.80 11.00
N TYR A 118 4.98 3.02 10.18
CA TYR A 118 4.07 4.15 10.40
C TYR A 118 3.35 4.09 11.76
N PHE A 119 3.04 2.89 12.26
CA PHE A 119 2.49 2.71 13.61
C PHE A 119 3.50 3.09 14.71
N VAL A 120 4.73 2.58 14.63
CA VAL A 120 5.82 2.96 15.55
C VAL A 120 6.08 4.46 15.50
N GLY A 121 6.10 5.03 14.30
CA GLY A 121 6.25 6.46 14.06
C GLY A 121 5.15 7.28 14.69
N PHE A 122 3.90 6.89 14.49
CA PHE A 122 2.77 7.55 15.12
C PHE A 122 2.92 7.57 16.65
N CYS A 123 3.25 6.43 17.27
CA CYS A 123 3.44 6.39 18.71
C CYS A 123 4.65 7.20 19.18
N TYR A 124 5.77 7.13 18.47
CA TYR A 124 6.98 7.86 18.83
C TYR A 124 6.79 9.38 18.72
N LEU A 125 6.23 9.86 17.60
CA LEU A 125 5.95 11.28 17.38
C LEU A 125 4.90 11.80 18.36
N THR A 126 3.87 11.02 18.67
CA THR A 126 2.84 11.39 19.66
C THR A 126 3.42 11.50 21.07
N ASN A 127 4.24 10.53 21.49
CA ASN A 127 4.90 10.56 22.80
C ASN A 127 5.85 11.76 22.91
N ALA A 128 6.64 12.04 21.87
CA ALA A 128 7.49 13.22 21.82
C ALA A 128 6.66 14.51 21.83
N TRP A 129 5.54 14.56 21.10
CA TRP A 129 4.63 15.69 21.11
C TRP A 129 4.01 15.95 22.49
N ASN A 130 3.61 14.92 23.22
CA ASN A 130 3.03 15.06 24.56
C ASN A 130 4.02 15.64 25.59
N LYS A 131 5.33 15.47 25.38
CA LYS A 131 6.39 16.05 26.22
C LYS A 131 6.79 17.47 25.79
N THR A 132 6.34 17.90 24.61
CA THR A 132 6.71 19.19 24.03
C THR A 132 6.02 20.34 24.77
N THR A 133 6.79 21.34 25.16
CA THR A 133 6.28 22.61 25.69
C THR A 133 6.18 23.63 24.55
N VAL A 134 4.95 24.00 24.19
CA VAL A 134 4.68 24.94 23.09
C VAL A 134 4.76 26.36 23.64
N SER A 135 5.89 27.05 23.40
CA SER A 135 6.12 28.45 23.81
C SER A 135 5.38 29.45 22.92
N ASP A 136 5.50 29.31 21.60
CA ASP A 136 5.12 30.39 20.65
C ASP A 136 4.07 29.98 19.60
N GLY A 137 3.45 28.80 19.75
CA GLY A 137 2.47 28.29 18.79
C GLY A 137 3.03 27.98 17.38
N TYR A 138 4.32 28.22 17.16
CA TYR A 138 5.01 28.00 15.88
C TYR A 138 4.99 26.52 15.50
N GLY A 139 4.61 26.22 14.26
CA GLY A 139 4.71 24.86 13.69
C GLY A 139 3.74 23.81 14.23
N VAL A 140 2.94 24.14 15.26
CA VAL A 140 1.99 23.22 15.92
C VAL A 140 1.07 22.50 14.92
N ASN A 141 0.42 23.25 14.03
CA ASN A 141 -0.51 22.67 13.05
C ASN A 141 0.16 21.70 12.07
N ASN A 142 1.43 21.97 11.69
CA ASN A 142 2.17 21.10 10.78
C ASN A 142 2.58 19.81 11.47
N VAL A 143 3.09 19.91 12.69
CA VAL A 143 3.56 18.78 13.49
C VAL A 143 2.40 17.89 13.92
N GLN A 144 1.28 18.47 14.35
CA GLN A 144 0.04 17.73 14.60
C GLN A 144 -0.53 17.12 13.31
N GLY A 145 -0.46 17.84 12.19
CA GLY A 145 -0.82 17.31 10.88
C GLY A 145 0.00 16.07 10.53
N ALA A 146 1.32 16.13 10.66
CA ALA A 146 2.21 15.00 10.41
C ALA A 146 1.87 13.78 11.27
N ILE A 147 1.53 13.96 12.56
CA ILE A 147 1.04 12.87 13.43
C ILE A 147 -0.26 12.27 12.87
N ALA A 148 -1.24 13.11 12.54
CA ALA A 148 -2.54 12.65 12.04
C ALA A 148 -2.42 11.90 10.70
N PHE A 149 -1.64 12.43 9.75
CA PHE A 149 -1.38 11.77 8.47
C PHE A 149 -0.56 10.49 8.61
N SER A 150 0.34 10.40 9.61
CA SER A 150 1.04 9.14 9.92
C SER A 150 0.07 8.06 10.39
N PHE A 151 -0.94 8.41 11.21
CA PHE A 151 -1.99 7.48 11.63
C PHE A 151 -2.81 6.97 10.44
N PHE A 152 -3.24 7.86 9.55
CA PHE A 152 -3.96 7.44 8.34
C PHE A 152 -3.11 6.57 7.41
N SER A 153 -1.81 6.86 7.34
CA SER A 153 -0.85 6.10 6.55
C SER A 153 -0.84 4.61 6.93
N ILE A 154 -1.02 4.28 8.21
CA ILE A 154 -1.09 2.88 8.70
C ILE A 154 -2.16 2.09 7.95
N PHE A 155 -3.38 2.64 7.85
CA PHE A 155 -4.50 1.97 7.19
C PHE A 155 -4.30 1.85 5.68
N THR A 156 -3.73 2.86 5.03
CA THR A 156 -3.45 2.79 3.60
C THR A 156 -2.37 1.76 3.28
N TRP A 157 -1.28 1.68 4.05
CA TRP A 157 -0.24 0.66 3.87
C TRP A 157 -0.75 -0.75 4.21
N ALA A 158 -1.58 -0.89 5.25
CA ALA A 158 -2.26 -2.15 5.55
C ALA A 158 -3.23 -2.55 4.42
N GLY A 159 -3.94 -1.59 3.83
CA GLY A 159 -4.79 -1.79 2.66
C GLY A 159 -3.98 -2.27 1.46
N CYS A 160 -2.85 -1.64 1.16
CA CYS A 160 -1.91 -2.10 0.14
C CYS A 160 -1.48 -3.55 0.37
N ALA A 161 -1.07 -3.89 1.60
CA ALA A 161 -0.68 -5.26 1.95
C ALA A 161 -1.84 -6.25 1.76
N TRP A 162 -3.06 -5.86 2.14
CA TRP A 162 -4.25 -6.69 1.98
C TRP A 162 -4.57 -6.98 0.51
N PHE A 163 -4.57 -5.96 -0.35
CA PHE A 163 -4.82 -6.14 -1.78
C PHE A 163 -3.67 -6.92 -2.47
N ALA A 164 -2.42 -6.69 -2.07
CA ALA A 164 -1.28 -7.51 -2.51
C ALA A 164 -1.44 -8.98 -2.09
N PHE A 165 -1.95 -9.24 -0.89
CA PHE A 165 -2.24 -10.59 -0.42
C PHE A 165 -3.40 -11.24 -1.21
N GLN A 166 -4.45 -10.50 -1.51
CA GLN A 166 -5.53 -11.01 -2.38
C GLN A 166 -4.99 -11.39 -3.76
N ARG A 167 -4.13 -10.54 -4.36
CA ARG A 167 -3.45 -10.82 -5.63
C ARG A 167 -2.52 -12.03 -5.55
N PHE A 168 -1.80 -12.19 -4.45
CA PHE A 168 -0.97 -13.36 -4.19
C PHE A 168 -1.79 -14.65 -4.15
N ARG A 169 -2.93 -14.63 -3.45
CA ARG A 169 -3.84 -15.78 -3.39
C ARG A 169 -4.42 -16.15 -4.76
N GLN A 170 -4.82 -15.17 -5.55
CA GLN A 170 -5.30 -15.39 -6.92
C GLN A 170 -4.23 -16.07 -7.78
N GLY A 171 -2.99 -15.56 -7.77
CA GLY A 171 -1.93 -16.18 -8.56
C GLY A 171 -1.46 -17.55 -8.08
N ILE A 172 -1.62 -17.89 -6.79
CA ILE A 172 -1.44 -19.27 -6.32
C ILE A 172 -2.53 -20.18 -6.90
N GLN A 173 -3.78 -19.72 -6.92
CA GLN A 173 -4.91 -20.48 -7.47
C GLN A 173 -4.73 -20.70 -8.97
N ASP A 174 -4.38 -19.67 -9.74
CA ASP A 174 -4.10 -19.78 -11.17
C ASP A 174 -2.92 -20.72 -11.47
N ALA A 175 -1.86 -20.66 -10.66
CA ALA A 175 -0.68 -21.54 -10.81
C ALA A 175 -0.97 -23.00 -10.42
N ALA A 176 -1.96 -23.26 -9.57
CA ALA A 176 -2.36 -24.63 -9.20
C ALA A 176 -3.11 -25.36 -10.33
N PHE A 177 -3.68 -24.62 -11.29
CA PHE A 177 -4.37 -25.15 -12.47
C PHE A 177 -3.61 -24.89 -13.78
N ALA A 178 -2.43 -24.26 -13.72
CA ALA A 178 -1.59 -24.07 -14.88
C ALA A 178 -0.97 -25.44 -15.27
N PRO A 179 -1.25 -25.97 -16.48
CA PRO A 179 -0.60 -27.18 -16.96
C PRO A 179 0.93 -27.02 -16.90
N SER A 180 1.60 -28.04 -16.36
CA SER A 180 3.02 -28.05 -15.97
C SER A 180 4.04 -27.86 -17.09
N TYR A 181 3.63 -27.43 -18.30
CA TYR A 181 4.53 -27.22 -19.43
C TYR A 181 5.29 -25.88 -19.39
N GLU A 182 4.97 -24.96 -18.47
CA GLU A 182 5.76 -23.72 -18.29
C GLU A 182 6.90 -23.86 -17.27
N ALA A 183 7.12 -25.05 -16.71
CA ALA A 183 8.23 -25.33 -15.80
C ALA A 183 9.44 -25.94 -16.56
N ASP A 184 10.34 -25.05 -17.01
CA ASP A 184 11.77 -25.28 -17.30
C ASP A 184 12.19 -26.00 -18.62
N PRO A 185 13.19 -25.49 -19.39
CA PRO A 185 13.70 -26.14 -20.60
C PRO A 185 14.96 -27.00 -20.35
N VAL A 186 15.09 -27.69 -19.22
CA VAL A 186 16.24 -28.58 -18.97
C VAL A 186 15.82 -29.89 -18.29
N GLY A 187 15.64 -30.92 -19.11
CA GLY A 187 15.95 -32.31 -18.77
C GLY A 187 14.91 -33.09 -17.96
N GLY A 188 14.22 -34.03 -18.61
CA GLY A 188 13.54 -35.12 -17.92
C GLY A 188 12.35 -35.70 -18.67
N THR A 189 12.61 -36.74 -19.45
CA THR A 189 11.65 -37.64 -20.10
C THR A 189 10.45 -38.04 -19.24
N GLY A 190 9.24 -37.96 -19.80
CA GLY A 190 8.03 -38.52 -19.18
C GLY A 190 6.80 -38.38 -20.05
N TYR A 191 6.75 -39.13 -21.15
CA TYR A 191 5.51 -39.34 -21.91
C TYR A 191 4.44 -39.94 -20.99
N THR A 192 3.27 -39.30 -20.89
CA THR A 192 2.02 -40.00 -20.58
C THR A 192 0.97 -39.56 -21.58
N SER A 193 0.78 -40.43 -22.58
CA SER A 193 -0.31 -40.40 -23.56
C SER A 193 -1.64 -40.64 -22.86
N TYR A 194 -2.63 -39.80 -23.14
CA TYR A 194 -4.03 -40.02 -22.79
C TYR A 194 -4.58 -41.25 -23.53
N PRO A 195 -5.41 -42.06 -22.86
CA PRO A 195 -6.64 -42.47 -23.50
C PRO A 195 -7.85 -42.23 -22.60
N ASP A 196 -8.97 -42.00 -23.28
CA ASP A 196 -10.34 -42.01 -22.77
C ASP A 196 -10.91 -40.66 -22.32
N ALA A 197 -11.52 -39.99 -23.30
CA ALA A 197 -12.53 -38.98 -23.08
C ALA A 197 -13.84 -39.71 -22.74
N THR A 198 -14.26 -39.63 -21.48
CA THR A 198 -15.64 -39.88 -21.09
C THR A 198 -16.16 -38.70 -20.26
N ASP A 199 -17.32 -38.22 -20.71
CA ASP A 199 -18.10 -37.08 -20.23
C ASP A 199 -18.09 -36.89 -18.70
N ALA A 200 -17.63 -35.72 -18.28
CA ALA A 200 -18.11 -35.09 -17.05
C ALA A 200 -18.39 -33.62 -17.35
N ALA A 201 -19.67 -33.34 -17.62
CA ALA A 201 -20.23 -31.99 -17.68
C ALA A 201 -19.96 -31.26 -16.36
N TYR A 202 -18.88 -30.46 -16.32
CA TYR A 202 -18.71 -29.45 -15.28
C TYR A 202 -19.40 -28.17 -15.74
N GLN A 203 -20.58 -27.99 -15.18
CA GLN A 203 -21.35 -26.75 -15.16
C GLN A 203 -20.49 -25.66 -14.50
N GLU A 204 -19.96 -24.71 -15.29
CA GLU A 204 -19.44 -23.45 -14.76
C GLU A 204 -20.59 -22.71 -14.03
N PRO A 205 -20.40 -22.24 -12.78
CA PRO A 205 -21.33 -21.27 -12.21
C PRO A 205 -21.21 -19.94 -12.98
N PRO A 206 -22.30 -19.18 -13.14
CA PRO A 206 -22.30 -17.98 -13.96
C PRO A 206 -21.39 -16.91 -13.35
N PHE A 207 -20.39 -16.49 -14.12
CA PHE A 207 -19.37 -15.50 -13.73
C PHE A 207 -19.91 -14.09 -13.46
N ASP A 208 -21.20 -13.83 -13.73
CA ASP A 208 -21.80 -12.50 -13.57
C ASP A 208 -22.26 -12.19 -12.14
N ALA A 209 -22.47 -13.19 -11.29
CA ALA A 209 -22.92 -12.95 -9.91
C ALA A 209 -21.80 -12.46 -8.97
N GLN A 210 -20.53 -12.71 -9.32
CA GLN A 210 -19.40 -12.45 -8.42
C GLN A 210 -18.75 -11.08 -8.67
N ARG A 211 -18.92 -10.50 -9.87
CA ARG A 211 -18.46 -9.13 -10.17
C ARG A 211 -19.34 -8.07 -9.52
N THR A 212 -20.66 -8.21 -9.61
CA THR A 212 -21.63 -7.26 -9.04
C THR A 212 -21.58 -7.24 -7.51
N THR A 213 -21.45 -8.40 -6.86
CA THR A 213 -21.38 -8.50 -5.38
C THR A 213 -20.10 -7.90 -4.79
N ASN A 214 -18.99 -7.96 -5.54
CA ASN A 214 -17.73 -7.38 -5.10
C ASN A 214 -17.73 -5.86 -5.28
N GLU A 215 -18.19 -5.34 -6.43
CA GLU A 215 -18.25 -3.89 -6.70
C GLU A 215 -19.14 -3.13 -5.70
N GLU A 216 -20.27 -3.69 -5.27
CA GLU A 216 -21.17 -3.04 -4.30
C GLU A 216 -20.59 -2.98 -2.87
N LYS A 217 -19.69 -3.91 -2.51
CA LYS A 217 -19.04 -3.93 -1.19
C LYS A 217 -17.97 -2.83 -1.07
N TRP A 218 -17.32 -2.48 -2.17
CA TRP A 218 -16.21 -1.50 -2.19
C TRP A 218 -16.70 -0.06 -2.10
N ILE A 219 -17.84 0.28 -2.71
CA ILE A 219 -18.42 1.64 -2.60
C ILE A 219 -18.83 1.95 -1.15
N ARG A 220 -19.24 0.94 -0.36
CA ARG A 220 -19.55 1.11 1.07
C ARG A 220 -18.32 1.23 1.97
N LEU A 221 -17.13 0.83 1.51
CA LEU A 221 -15.87 0.92 2.25
C LEU A 221 -15.11 2.24 2.02
N ILE A 222 -15.45 2.98 0.96
CA ILE A 222 -14.88 4.31 0.65
C ILE A 222 -15.60 5.44 1.44
N HIS A 223 -16.75 5.13 2.04
CA HIS A 223 -17.55 6.12 2.76
C HIS A 223 -17.05 6.61 4.15
N PRO A 224 -15.98 6.07 4.81
CA PRO A 224 -15.53 6.67 6.05
C PRO A 224 -14.45 7.75 5.85
N VAL A 225 -14.06 8.14 4.63
CA VAL A 225 -13.06 9.22 4.46
C VAL A 225 -13.60 10.56 5.00
N ASN A 226 -14.90 10.84 4.83
CA ASN A 226 -15.53 12.03 5.41
C ASN A 226 -15.82 11.90 6.91
N THR A 227 -16.06 10.68 7.40
CA THR A 227 -16.37 10.43 8.83
C THR A 227 -15.10 10.41 9.70
N LEU A 228 -13.97 9.95 9.14
CA LEU A 228 -12.65 9.96 9.76
C LEU A 228 -12.08 11.38 9.89
N LEU A 229 -12.38 12.27 8.94
CA LEU A 229 -12.00 13.68 9.05
C LEU A 229 -12.70 14.37 10.23
N SER A 230 -13.97 14.06 10.48
CA SER A 230 -14.72 14.57 11.63
C SER A 230 -14.26 13.96 12.95
N LEU A 231 -13.91 12.67 12.98
CA LEU A 231 -13.34 12.01 14.17
C LEU A 231 -11.94 12.54 14.51
N VAL A 232 -11.11 12.86 13.52
CA VAL A 232 -9.78 13.44 13.74
C VAL A 232 -9.87 14.91 14.13
N CYS A 233 -10.78 15.69 13.55
CA CYS A 233 -11.03 17.06 14.01
C CYS A 233 -11.63 17.10 15.45
N PHE A 234 -12.47 16.12 15.80
CA PHE A 234 -13.01 15.95 17.16
C PHE A 234 -11.94 15.46 18.15
N SER A 235 -11.05 14.56 17.74
CA SER A 235 -9.96 14.04 18.59
C SER A 235 -8.81 15.04 18.77
N LEU A 236 -8.47 15.82 17.73
CA LEU A 236 -7.47 16.90 17.81
C LEU A 236 -7.90 18.03 18.75
N ARG A 237 -9.20 18.24 18.96
CA ARG A 237 -9.73 19.26 19.90
C ARG A 237 -9.69 18.82 21.36
N LYS A 238 -9.59 17.51 21.64
CA LYS A 238 -9.52 16.94 23.01
C LYS A 238 -8.17 16.29 23.34
N GLY A 239 -7.30 16.10 22.36
CA GLY A 239 -6.15 15.21 22.43
C GLY A 239 -4.87 15.86 22.94
N LYS A 240 -4.78 16.13 24.25
CA LYS A 240 -3.49 15.95 24.96
C LYS A 240 -3.29 14.49 25.40
N ASN A 241 -4.24 13.60 25.08
CA ASN A 241 -4.29 12.22 25.55
C ASN A 241 -4.50 11.23 24.40
N PHE A 242 -3.71 11.32 23.33
CA PHE A 242 -3.55 10.14 22.47
C PHE A 242 -2.63 9.17 23.21
N ILE A 243 -3.20 8.10 23.77
CA ILE A 243 -2.45 7.03 24.42
C ILE A 243 -1.91 6.12 23.32
N CYS A 244 -0.62 6.28 23.03
CA CYS A 244 0.28 5.14 23.05
C CYS A 244 0.89 5.09 24.47
#